data_AF-A0A1B8B7K5-F1
#
_entry.id   AF-A0A1B8B7K5-F1
#
_cell.length_a   1.000
_cell.length_b   1.000
_cell.length_c   1.000
_cell.angle_alpha   90.00
_cell.angle_beta   90.00
_cell.angle_gamma   90.00
#
_symmetry.space_group_name_H-M   'P 1'
#
loop_
_entity.id
_entity.type
_entity.pdbx_description
1 polymer ?
#
loop_
_entity_poly.entity_id
_entity_poly.type
_entity_poly.pdbx_seq_one_letter_code
_entity_poly.pdbx_strand_id
1 'polypeptide(L)'
;MRYFALLALAGPLAVSAASGSGHSTRYWDCCKPSCSWGGKAKVSAPALTCDKKDNPITNLNAVNGCEGGGSAYACTNYSPWAVNDDLAYGFTATKLAGGTEASWCCACYALTFTTGPVKGKKMVVQSTNTGGDLGDNHFDLMMPGGGVGIFDGCTSQFGKALGGAQYGGISSRSECDSFPELLKDGCHWRFDWFKNADNPDFTFEQVQCPKELLAISGCKRDDDSSFPAFKGNTTPSQAKPSGKDTAAATQLQKTKQASPVVQKPSTKAATKPAATKPADTKPAPAKPTKVVNKPKATSKPATPQKSAVAVYHQCGGSKSAYPDGSLRCASGSKCVKMNDYYSQCVPN
;
A
#
# COMPACT_ATOMS: atom_id res chain seq x y z
N MET A 1 53.19 27.57 -23.97
CA MET A 1 51.76 27.67 -23.60
C MET A 1 51.53 26.84 -22.34
N ARG A 2 51.20 27.47 -21.21
CA ARG A 2 50.89 26.77 -19.97
C ARG A 2 49.39 26.45 -19.98
N TYR A 3 49.05 25.17 -20.09
CA TYR A 3 47.67 24.69 -19.98
C TYR A 3 47.23 24.77 -18.50
N PHE A 4 46.31 25.69 -18.21
CA PHE A 4 45.57 25.66 -16.95
C PHE A 4 44.43 24.65 -17.11
N ALA A 5 44.54 23.51 -16.44
CA ALA A 5 43.43 22.58 -16.28
C ALA A 5 42.42 23.22 -15.30
N LEU A 6 41.27 23.66 -15.80
CA LEU A 6 40.11 23.99 -14.97
C LEU A 6 39.54 22.68 -14.41
N LEU A 7 39.85 22.39 -13.15
CA LEU A 7 39.06 21.45 -12.35
C LEU A 7 37.70 22.10 -12.03
N ALA A 8 36.67 21.71 -12.77
CA ALA A 8 35.29 21.98 -12.37
C ALA A 8 34.98 21.16 -11.12
N LEU A 9 34.99 21.81 -9.96
CA LEU A 9 34.43 21.26 -8.72
C LEU A 9 32.92 21.14 -8.90
N ALA A 10 32.46 19.97 -9.32
CA ALA A 10 31.05 19.60 -9.21
C ALA A 10 30.72 19.47 -7.72
N GLY A 11 30.20 20.55 -7.13
CA GLY A 11 29.60 20.49 -5.79
C GLY A 11 28.40 19.53 -5.79
N PRO A 12 28.07 18.91 -4.65
CA PRO A 12 26.89 18.06 -4.57
C PRO A 12 25.66 18.86 -4.97
N LEU A 13 24.93 18.37 -5.99
CA LEU A 13 23.61 18.87 -6.33
C LEU A 13 22.74 18.75 -5.08
N ALA A 14 22.36 19.88 -4.48
CA ALA A 14 21.44 19.90 -3.36
C ALA A 14 20.08 19.39 -3.85
N VAL A 15 19.77 18.12 -3.59
CA VAL A 15 18.44 17.57 -3.80
C VAL A 15 17.52 18.26 -2.80
N SER A 16 16.60 19.10 -3.29
CA SER A 16 15.61 19.75 -2.43
C SER A 16 14.53 18.74 -2.08
N ALA A 17 14.41 18.42 -0.79
CA ALA A 17 13.34 17.57 -0.27
C ALA A 17 11.98 18.22 -0.57
N ALA A 18 11.08 17.49 -1.24
CA ALA A 18 9.73 17.98 -1.46
C ALA A 18 9.05 18.18 -0.10
N SER A 19 8.48 19.37 0.12
CA SER A 19 7.79 19.73 1.36
C SER A 19 6.71 20.76 1.08
N GLY A 20 5.77 20.91 2.01
CA GLY A 20 4.72 21.90 1.91
C GLY A 20 3.49 21.54 2.71
N SER A 21 2.38 22.19 2.37
CA SER A 21 1.04 21.81 2.83
C SER A 21 0.37 20.91 1.80
N GLY A 22 -0.49 20.01 2.27
CA GLY A 22 -1.23 19.09 1.43
C GLY A 22 -2.62 18.75 1.98
N HIS A 23 -3.41 18.12 1.11
CA HIS A 23 -4.75 17.63 1.41
C HIS A 23 -4.74 16.10 1.39
N SER A 24 -5.51 15.48 2.29
CA SER A 24 -5.65 14.02 2.28
C SER A 24 -7.03 13.59 1.80
N THR A 25 -7.08 12.39 1.22
CA THR A 25 -8.27 11.56 1.16
C THR A 25 -7.94 10.17 1.70
N ARG A 26 -8.88 9.24 1.54
CA ARG A 26 -8.75 7.85 1.95
C ARG A 26 -9.26 6.94 0.85
N TYR A 27 -8.55 5.85 0.57
CA TYR A 27 -8.99 4.88 -0.42
C TYR A 27 -8.48 3.46 -0.13
N TRP A 28 -9.15 2.49 -0.74
CA TRP A 28 -8.68 1.14 -0.93
C TRP A 28 -9.45 0.51 -2.10
N ASP A 29 -8.87 0.53 -3.28
CA ASP A 29 -9.48 0.03 -4.54
C ASP A 29 -9.02 -1.38 -4.92
N CYS A 30 -8.05 -1.93 -4.16
CA CYS A 30 -7.37 -3.19 -4.41
C CYS A 30 -6.53 -3.25 -5.70
N CYS A 31 -6.48 -2.17 -6.49
CA CYS A 31 -5.77 -2.16 -7.76
C CYS A 31 -4.26 -2.35 -7.57
N LYS A 32 -3.60 -2.85 -8.63
CA LYS A 32 -2.14 -2.82 -8.70
C LYS A 32 -1.66 -1.36 -8.61
N PRO A 33 -0.85 -1.00 -7.60
CA PRO A 33 -0.35 0.36 -7.45
C PRO A 33 0.57 0.76 -8.61
N SER A 34 0.52 2.01 -9.06
CA SER A 34 1.26 2.46 -10.25
C SER A 34 2.78 2.33 -10.13
N CYS A 35 3.35 2.47 -8.92
CA CYS A 35 4.79 2.30 -8.69
C CYS A 35 5.24 0.84 -8.69
N SER A 36 4.32 -0.10 -8.90
CA SER A 36 4.61 -1.54 -9.06
C SER A 36 4.96 -1.92 -10.49
N TRP A 37 4.87 -0.97 -11.43
CA TRP A 37 5.34 -1.14 -12.81
C TRP A 37 6.83 -0.81 -12.93
N GLY A 38 7.55 -1.60 -13.73
CA GLY A 38 8.95 -1.33 -14.06
C GLY A 38 9.12 0.02 -14.77
N GLY A 39 10.23 0.70 -14.51
CA GLY A 39 10.61 1.93 -15.21
C GLY A 39 9.90 3.21 -14.74
N LYS A 40 9.08 3.15 -13.68
CA LYS A 40 8.39 4.32 -13.13
C LYS A 40 9.30 5.29 -12.36
N ALA A 41 10.32 4.76 -11.69
CA ALA A 41 11.34 5.51 -10.97
C ALA A 41 12.65 4.70 -10.88
N LYS A 42 13.73 5.35 -10.43
CA LYS A 42 15.00 4.70 -10.12
C LYS A 42 14.94 4.08 -8.72
N VAL A 43 14.71 2.78 -8.67
CA VAL A 43 14.44 2.03 -7.43
C VAL A 43 15.11 0.67 -7.46
N SER A 44 15.36 0.09 -6.28
CA SER A 44 15.90 -1.26 -6.10
C SER A 44 15.07 -2.35 -6.79
N ALA A 45 13.74 -2.21 -6.71
CA ALA A 45 12.73 -3.00 -7.39
C ALA A 45 11.42 -2.18 -7.37
N PRO A 46 10.48 -2.36 -8.31
CA PRO A 46 9.16 -1.75 -8.21
C PRO A 46 8.43 -2.19 -6.94
N ALA A 47 7.44 -1.40 -6.51
CA ALA A 47 6.59 -1.76 -5.38
C ALA A 47 5.97 -3.14 -5.57
N LEU A 48 5.99 -3.94 -4.50
CA LEU A 48 5.47 -5.30 -4.50
C LEU A 48 3.96 -5.30 -4.81
N THR A 49 3.52 -6.34 -5.50
CA THR A 49 2.10 -6.63 -5.77
C THR A 49 1.80 -8.04 -5.32
N CYS A 50 0.52 -8.33 -5.13
CA CYS A 50 0.06 -9.63 -4.66
C CYS A 50 -1.03 -10.22 -5.55
N ASP A 51 -1.19 -11.54 -5.49
CA ASP A 51 -2.32 -12.22 -6.12
C ASP A 51 -3.60 -12.10 -5.26
N LYS A 52 -4.69 -12.75 -5.68
CA LYS A 52 -5.97 -12.75 -4.95
C LYS A 52 -5.91 -13.32 -3.53
N LYS A 53 -4.87 -14.10 -3.23
CA LYS A 53 -4.65 -14.75 -1.93
C LYS A 53 -3.58 -14.04 -1.11
N ASP A 54 -3.20 -12.83 -1.51
CA ASP A 54 -2.17 -12.02 -0.88
C ASP A 54 -0.76 -12.64 -0.96
N ASN A 55 -0.50 -13.50 -1.93
CA ASN A 55 0.87 -13.98 -2.17
C ASN A 55 1.63 -12.95 -3.02
N PRO A 56 2.84 -12.53 -2.61
CA PRO A 56 3.71 -11.71 -3.44
C PRO A 56 3.91 -12.28 -4.84
N ILE A 57 3.72 -11.45 -5.87
CA ILE A 57 3.99 -11.84 -7.26
C ILE A 57 5.30 -11.20 -7.74
N THR A 58 6.11 -12.00 -8.43
CA THR A 58 7.39 -11.54 -9.01
C THR A 58 7.25 -11.07 -10.45
N ASN A 59 6.14 -11.41 -11.13
CA ASN A 59 5.88 -10.96 -12.49
C ASN A 59 5.43 -9.49 -12.48
N LEU A 60 6.38 -8.58 -12.70
CA LEU A 60 6.13 -7.14 -12.78
C LEU A 60 5.15 -6.74 -13.90
N ASN A 61 4.98 -7.60 -14.92
CA ASN A 61 4.06 -7.37 -16.04
C ASN A 61 2.68 -8.00 -15.82
N ALA A 62 2.41 -8.58 -14.64
CA ALA A 62 1.08 -9.07 -14.31
C ALA A 62 0.06 -7.93 -14.41
N VAL A 63 -1.04 -8.23 -15.12
CA VAL A 63 -2.11 -7.28 -15.46
C VAL A 63 -2.81 -6.84 -14.18
N ASN A 64 -3.10 -5.54 -14.10
CA ASN A 64 -3.79 -4.92 -12.96
C ASN A 64 -5.14 -5.60 -12.74
N GLY A 65 -5.44 -6.02 -11.51
CA GLY A 65 -6.70 -6.64 -11.11
C GLY A 65 -7.95 -5.77 -11.31
N CYS A 66 -7.75 -4.47 -11.52
CA CYS A 66 -8.79 -3.51 -11.93
C CYS A 66 -9.03 -3.46 -13.44
N GLU A 67 -8.27 -4.24 -14.22
CA GLU A 67 -8.44 -4.43 -15.65
C GLU A 67 -9.00 -5.84 -15.93
N GLY A 68 -9.68 -6.00 -17.07
CA GLY A 68 -10.25 -7.28 -17.47
C GLY A 68 -9.20 -8.39 -17.58
N GLY A 69 -9.37 -9.47 -16.82
CA GLY A 69 -8.42 -10.60 -16.80
C GLY A 69 -7.18 -10.36 -15.93
N GLY A 70 -7.15 -9.26 -15.17
CA GLY A 70 -6.09 -8.94 -14.22
C GLY A 70 -5.89 -9.95 -13.10
N SER A 71 -4.66 -10.03 -12.60
CA SER A 71 -4.26 -10.94 -11.52
C SER A 71 -3.38 -10.31 -10.46
N ALA A 72 -2.99 -9.04 -10.62
CA ALA A 72 -2.14 -8.30 -9.70
C ALA A 72 -2.95 -7.26 -8.92
N TYR A 73 -2.83 -7.29 -7.61
CA TYR A 73 -3.55 -6.44 -6.67
C TYR A 73 -2.57 -5.75 -5.71
N ALA A 74 -3.04 -4.71 -5.02
CA ALA A 74 -2.34 -4.20 -3.84
C ALA A 74 -2.23 -5.32 -2.79
N CYS A 75 -1.04 -5.47 -2.19
CA CYS A 75 -0.87 -6.39 -1.07
C CYS A 75 -1.60 -5.85 0.17
N THR A 76 -2.24 -6.72 0.94
CA THR A 76 -3.03 -6.33 2.12
C THR A 76 -2.17 -5.67 3.20
N ASN A 77 -0.88 -6.02 3.26
CA ASN A 77 0.10 -5.40 4.14
C ASN A 77 0.50 -3.96 3.75
N TYR A 78 -0.06 -3.40 2.67
CA TYR A 78 -0.06 -1.93 2.43
C TYR A 78 -1.09 -1.19 3.30
N SER A 79 -1.72 -1.89 4.24
CA SER A 79 -2.53 -1.31 5.30
C SER A 79 -1.69 -0.41 6.23
N PRO A 80 -2.28 0.66 6.79
CA PRO A 80 -1.63 1.52 7.75
C PRO A 80 -1.64 0.89 9.15
N TRP A 81 -0.68 1.26 9.99
CA TRP A 81 -0.62 0.81 11.38
C TRP A 81 -0.08 1.89 12.31
N ALA A 82 -0.47 1.81 13.58
CA ALA A 82 0.07 2.67 14.63
C ALA A 82 1.41 2.12 15.11
N VAL A 83 2.43 2.99 15.18
CA VAL A 83 3.68 2.70 15.90
C VAL A 83 3.45 2.97 17.39
N ASN A 84 2.89 4.13 17.70
CA ASN A 84 2.42 4.52 19.03
C ASN A 84 1.23 5.47 18.88
N ASP A 85 0.79 6.08 19.97
CA ASP A 85 -0.39 6.96 19.94
C ASP A 85 -0.19 8.19 19.04
N ASP A 86 1.04 8.64 18.79
CA ASP A 86 1.35 9.86 18.04
C ASP A 86 1.96 9.63 16.66
N LEU A 87 2.39 8.40 16.36
CA LEU A 87 3.02 8.02 15.11
C LEU A 87 2.33 6.81 14.47
N ALA A 88 1.99 6.94 13.19
CA ALA A 88 1.60 5.84 12.33
C ALA A 88 2.53 5.72 11.11
N TYR A 89 2.55 4.52 10.51
CA TYR A 89 3.14 4.27 9.20
C TYR A 89 2.08 3.77 8.23
N GLY A 90 2.30 3.97 6.93
CA GLY A 90 1.40 3.45 5.91
C GLY A 90 1.83 3.77 4.49
N PHE A 91 0.87 3.67 3.58
CA PHE A 91 1.09 3.83 2.15
C PHE A 91 0.06 4.80 1.57
N THR A 92 0.37 5.38 0.42
CA THR A 92 -0.46 6.43 -0.16
C THR A 92 -0.35 6.44 -1.69
N ALA A 93 -1.39 6.92 -2.36
CA ALA A 93 -1.23 7.51 -3.68
C ALA A 93 -0.82 8.98 -3.52
N THR A 94 0.06 9.50 -4.36
CA THR A 94 0.51 10.90 -4.28
C THR A 94 0.38 11.63 -5.60
N LYS A 95 0.07 12.93 -5.50
CA LYS A 95 0.21 13.89 -6.58
C LYS A 95 0.89 15.13 -6.02
N LEU A 96 2.16 15.36 -6.38
CA LEU A 96 2.94 16.49 -5.87
C LEU A 96 3.09 17.59 -6.92
N ALA A 97 3.00 18.84 -6.48
CA ALA A 97 3.24 20.00 -7.33
C ALA A 97 4.66 19.93 -7.94
N GLY A 98 4.77 20.09 -9.26
CA GLY A 98 6.06 20.05 -9.98
C GLY A 98 6.75 18.67 -10.00
N GLY A 99 6.10 17.63 -9.46
CA GLY A 99 6.61 16.27 -9.43
C GLY A 99 6.09 15.40 -10.58
N THR A 100 6.71 14.23 -10.72
CA THR A 100 6.23 13.13 -11.56
C THR A 100 6.37 11.79 -10.81
N GLU A 101 5.85 10.70 -11.38
CA GLU A 101 6.06 9.35 -10.83
C GLU A 101 7.54 9.04 -10.61
N ALA A 102 8.43 9.52 -11.49
CA ALA A 102 9.87 9.35 -11.32
C ALA A 102 10.42 9.99 -10.04
N SER A 103 9.79 11.08 -9.57
CA SER A 103 10.19 11.79 -8.35
C SER A 103 9.56 11.24 -7.07
N TRP A 104 8.30 10.78 -7.10
CA TRP A 104 7.60 10.36 -5.89
C TRP A 104 7.48 8.86 -5.71
N CYS A 105 7.56 8.05 -6.78
CA CYS A 105 7.39 6.61 -6.61
C CYS A 105 8.43 6.06 -5.64
N CYS A 106 7.91 5.38 -4.62
CA CYS A 106 8.61 4.79 -3.49
C CYS A 106 9.35 5.78 -2.57
N ALA A 107 9.13 7.09 -2.74
CA ALA A 107 9.59 8.09 -1.78
C ALA A 107 8.73 8.04 -0.51
N CYS A 108 9.33 8.43 0.62
CA CYS A 108 8.62 8.55 1.87
C CYS A 108 8.44 10.00 2.30
N TYR A 109 7.32 10.27 2.96
CA TYR A 109 6.94 11.60 3.40
C TYR A 109 6.46 11.54 4.84
N ALA A 110 6.99 12.41 5.69
CA ALA A 110 6.52 12.60 7.05
C ALA A 110 5.41 13.65 7.06
N LEU A 111 4.18 13.20 7.29
CA LEU A 111 3.00 14.04 7.40
C LEU A 111 2.82 14.47 8.86
N THR A 112 2.46 15.73 9.09
CA THR A 112 1.96 16.23 10.37
C THR A 112 0.57 16.81 10.14
N PHE A 113 -0.47 16.17 10.68
CA PHE A 113 -1.84 16.60 10.46
C PHE A 113 -2.10 17.95 11.13
N THR A 114 -2.78 18.85 10.42
CA THR A 114 -3.05 20.23 10.85
C THR A 114 -4.52 20.46 11.19
N THR A 115 -5.42 19.59 10.75
CA THR A 115 -6.87 19.65 11.00
C THR A 115 -7.44 18.30 11.44
N GLY A 116 -8.72 18.30 11.84
CA GLY A 116 -9.43 17.09 12.27
C GLY A 116 -9.01 16.53 13.65
N PRO A 117 -9.58 15.39 14.06
CA PRO A 117 -9.34 14.78 15.37
C PRO A 117 -7.91 14.20 15.54
N VAL A 118 -7.13 14.16 14.46
CA VAL A 118 -5.73 13.69 14.44
C VAL A 118 -4.73 14.83 14.37
N LYS A 119 -5.17 16.10 14.48
CA LYS A 119 -4.28 17.26 14.47
C LYS A 119 -3.09 17.07 15.44
N GLY A 120 -1.89 17.32 14.94
CA GLY A 120 -0.63 17.17 15.67
C GLY A 120 -0.01 15.78 15.59
N LYS A 121 -0.78 14.74 15.25
CA LYS A 121 -0.23 13.39 15.02
C LYS A 121 0.60 13.35 13.74
N LYS A 122 1.53 12.40 13.71
CA LYS A 122 2.44 12.21 12.59
C LYS A 122 2.18 10.87 11.90
N MET A 123 2.28 10.87 10.57
CA MET A 123 2.22 9.65 9.78
C MET A 123 3.36 9.66 8.76
N VAL A 124 4.21 8.63 8.73
CA VAL A 124 5.19 8.48 7.64
C VAL A 124 4.61 7.54 6.61
N VAL A 125 4.49 8.01 5.38
CA VAL A 125 3.88 7.25 4.29
C VAL A 125 4.86 7.01 3.15
N GLN A 126 4.80 5.84 2.53
CA GLN A 126 5.48 5.58 1.27
C GLN A 126 4.51 5.74 0.09
N SER A 127 4.91 6.49 -0.92
CA SER A 127 4.14 6.63 -2.17
C SER A 127 4.29 5.36 -3.02
N THR A 128 3.19 4.64 -3.20
CA THR A 128 3.14 3.41 -4.03
C THR A 128 2.26 3.57 -5.26
N ASN A 129 1.50 4.66 -5.34
CA ASN A 129 0.57 4.93 -6.43
C ASN A 129 0.52 6.43 -6.76
N THR A 130 -0.12 6.76 -7.88
CA THR A 130 -0.40 8.14 -8.28
C THR A 130 -1.90 8.41 -8.26
N GLY A 131 -2.32 9.46 -7.58
CA GLY A 131 -3.71 9.96 -7.62
C GLY A 131 -3.90 10.90 -8.80
N GLY A 132 -4.15 10.35 -10.00
CA GLY A 132 -4.16 11.12 -11.25
C GLY A 132 -5.29 12.17 -11.35
N ASP A 133 -6.35 11.99 -10.59
CA ASP A 133 -7.55 12.84 -10.49
C ASP A 133 -7.47 13.89 -9.37
N LEU A 134 -6.37 13.89 -8.61
CA LEU A 134 -6.22 14.71 -7.41
C LEU A 134 -5.52 16.04 -7.72
N GLY A 135 -5.77 17.03 -6.84
CA GLY A 135 -5.08 18.31 -6.87
C GLY A 135 -3.58 18.19 -6.52
N ASP A 136 -2.86 19.31 -6.62
CA ASP A 136 -1.46 19.35 -6.22
C ASP A 136 -1.30 19.14 -4.70
N ASN A 137 -0.21 18.44 -4.32
CA ASN A 137 0.13 18.04 -2.96
C ASN A 137 -0.97 17.21 -2.26
N HIS A 138 -1.64 16.35 -3.02
CA HIS A 138 -2.66 15.45 -2.51
C HIS A 138 -2.08 14.09 -2.17
N PHE A 139 -2.42 13.59 -0.97
CA PHE A 139 -2.07 12.25 -0.49
C PHE A 139 -3.33 11.43 -0.24
N ASP A 140 -3.63 10.48 -1.11
CA ASP A 140 -4.75 9.56 -0.91
C ASP A 140 -4.28 8.37 -0.07
N LEU A 141 -4.62 8.37 1.21
CA LEU A 141 -4.08 7.43 2.19
C LEU A 141 -4.71 6.04 1.98
N MET A 142 -3.87 5.03 1.80
CA MET A 142 -4.33 3.64 1.69
C MET A 142 -4.86 3.18 3.04
N MET A 143 -6.16 2.96 3.16
CA MET A 143 -6.78 2.38 4.35
C MET A 143 -7.98 1.51 3.93
N PRO A 144 -7.97 0.20 4.26
CA PRO A 144 -9.07 -0.69 3.90
C PRO A 144 -10.42 -0.13 4.35
N GLY A 145 -11.37 -0.05 3.42
CA GLY A 145 -12.69 0.52 3.68
C GLY A 145 -12.73 2.04 3.58
N GLY A 146 -11.69 2.70 3.06
CA GLY A 146 -11.68 4.13 2.70
C GLY A 146 -12.53 4.48 1.47
N GLY A 147 -12.98 3.47 0.72
CA GLY A 147 -13.72 3.64 -0.53
C GLY A 147 -12.88 3.21 -1.73
N VAL A 148 -13.51 2.58 -2.72
CA VAL A 148 -12.83 2.09 -3.92
C VAL A 148 -12.59 3.21 -4.95
N GLY A 149 -13.31 4.31 -4.85
CA GLY A 149 -13.18 5.42 -5.78
C GLY A 149 -13.62 5.04 -7.20
N ILE A 150 -12.79 5.37 -8.20
CA ILE A 150 -13.12 5.19 -9.62
C ILE A 150 -13.12 3.71 -10.01
N PHE A 151 -12.24 2.90 -9.43
CA PHE A 151 -12.04 1.50 -9.81
C PHE A 151 -12.40 0.57 -8.66
N ASP A 152 -13.05 -0.56 -8.95
CA ASP A 152 -13.31 -1.60 -7.95
C ASP A 152 -12.58 -2.90 -8.33
N GLY A 153 -11.31 -2.99 -7.93
CA GLY A 153 -10.55 -4.23 -7.99
C GLY A 153 -10.92 -5.20 -6.88
N CYS A 154 -11.53 -4.72 -5.80
CA CYS A 154 -11.81 -5.53 -4.61
C CYS A 154 -12.86 -6.59 -4.89
N THR A 155 -13.89 -6.27 -5.67
CA THR A 155 -14.87 -7.25 -6.14
C THR A 155 -14.20 -8.38 -6.92
N SER A 156 -13.23 -8.07 -7.78
CA SER A 156 -12.52 -9.10 -8.55
C SER A 156 -11.52 -9.89 -7.70
N GLN A 157 -10.90 -9.26 -6.69
CA GLN A 157 -9.94 -9.89 -5.79
C GLN A 157 -10.61 -10.88 -4.84
N PHE A 158 -11.65 -10.43 -4.14
CA PHE A 158 -12.26 -11.17 -3.02
C PHE A 158 -13.59 -11.82 -3.39
N GLY A 159 -14.07 -11.64 -4.62
CA GLY A 159 -15.35 -12.17 -5.10
C GLY A 159 -16.58 -11.41 -4.57
N LYS A 160 -16.37 -10.30 -3.84
CA LYS A 160 -17.41 -9.41 -3.32
C LYS A 160 -16.82 -8.02 -3.09
N ALA A 161 -17.67 -7.00 -3.15
CA ALA A 161 -17.31 -5.65 -2.70
C ALA A 161 -16.98 -5.66 -1.20
N LEU A 162 -16.04 -4.80 -0.77
CA LEU A 162 -15.70 -4.63 0.66
C LEU A 162 -16.83 -3.97 1.47
N GLY A 163 -17.82 -3.36 0.81
CA GLY A 163 -18.89 -2.58 1.44
C GLY A 163 -18.56 -1.10 1.60
N GLY A 164 -19.51 -0.33 2.14
CA GLY A 164 -19.40 1.12 2.25
C GLY A 164 -19.74 1.88 0.97
N ALA A 165 -19.66 3.22 1.04
CA ALA A 165 -19.85 4.11 -0.10
C ALA A 165 -18.67 4.02 -1.08
N GLN A 166 -18.93 4.26 -2.36
CA GLN A 166 -17.88 4.26 -3.40
C GLN A 166 -16.73 5.21 -3.04
N TYR A 167 -17.06 6.42 -2.58
CA TYR A 167 -16.11 7.41 -2.06
C TYR A 167 -16.32 7.57 -0.55
N GLY A 168 -15.24 7.52 0.23
CA GLY A 168 -15.27 7.61 1.70
C GLY A 168 -15.56 6.29 2.42
N GLY A 169 -16.04 5.26 1.69
CA GLY A 169 -16.12 3.88 2.15
C GLY A 169 -17.10 3.66 3.30
N ILE A 170 -16.71 2.81 4.25
CA ILE A 170 -17.57 2.44 5.39
C ILE A 170 -17.74 3.61 6.37
N SER A 171 -18.78 3.54 7.19
CA SER A 171 -19.18 4.64 8.09
C SER A 171 -18.97 4.34 9.57
N SER A 172 -18.78 3.06 9.92
CA SER A 172 -18.66 2.59 11.30
C SER A 172 -17.59 1.51 11.44
N ARG A 173 -16.92 1.50 12.60
CA ARG A 173 -15.85 0.55 12.92
C ARG A 173 -16.31 -0.92 12.83
N SER A 174 -17.56 -1.22 13.16
CA SER A 174 -18.14 -2.56 13.11
C SER A 174 -18.27 -3.11 11.69
N GLU A 175 -18.32 -2.26 10.66
CA GLU A 175 -18.37 -2.75 9.27
C GLU A 175 -17.08 -3.49 8.88
N CYS A 176 -15.95 -3.19 9.55
CA CYS A 176 -14.70 -3.92 9.39
C CYS A 176 -14.82 -5.42 9.69
N ASP A 177 -15.76 -5.85 10.53
CA ASP A 177 -15.91 -7.26 10.90
C ASP A 177 -16.27 -8.16 9.70
N SER A 178 -16.83 -7.56 8.64
CA SER A 178 -17.20 -8.25 7.40
C SER A 178 -16.06 -8.38 6.37
N PHE A 179 -14.94 -7.70 6.60
CA PHE A 179 -13.81 -7.61 5.66
C PHE A 179 -13.01 -8.91 5.62
N PRO A 180 -12.28 -9.17 4.51
CA PRO A 180 -11.21 -10.17 4.50
C PRO A 180 -10.28 -9.97 5.69
N GLU A 181 -9.88 -11.06 6.33
CA GLU A 181 -9.27 -11.01 7.65
C GLU A 181 -7.98 -10.16 7.71
N LEU A 182 -7.16 -10.23 6.67
CA LEU A 182 -5.91 -9.45 6.55
C LEU A 182 -6.14 -7.94 6.37
N LEU A 183 -7.37 -7.52 6.03
CA LEU A 183 -7.73 -6.11 5.87
C LEU A 183 -8.36 -5.51 7.14
N LYS A 184 -8.73 -6.34 8.12
CA LYS A 184 -9.47 -5.86 9.31
C LYS A 184 -8.65 -4.92 10.17
N ASP A 185 -7.36 -5.18 10.36
CA ASP A 185 -6.52 -4.32 11.18
C ASP A 185 -6.36 -2.92 10.59
N GLY A 186 -6.02 -2.83 9.29
CA GLY A 186 -5.98 -1.56 8.57
C GLY A 186 -7.34 -0.84 8.53
N CYS A 187 -8.43 -1.60 8.46
CA CYS A 187 -9.79 -1.05 8.56
C CYS A 187 -10.07 -0.47 9.95
N HIS A 188 -9.73 -1.18 11.03
CA HIS A 188 -9.89 -0.71 12.40
C HIS A 188 -8.99 0.48 12.70
N TRP A 189 -7.75 0.51 12.17
CA TRP A 189 -6.82 1.63 12.31
C TRP A 189 -7.48 2.98 11.94
N ARG A 190 -8.31 2.99 10.88
CA ARG A 190 -9.06 4.18 10.45
C ARG A 190 -9.90 4.77 11.58
N PHE A 191 -10.56 3.93 12.37
CA PHE A 191 -11.43 4.38 13.46
C PHE A 191 -10.66 4.55 14.78
N ASP A 192 -9.58 3.80 14.97
CA ASP A 192 -8.86 3.72 16.24
C ASP A 192 -7.79 4.80 16.37
N TRP A 193 -6.72 4.71 15.57
CA TRP A 193 -5.62 5.66 15.62
C TRP A 193 -5.97 6.93 14.85
N PHE A 194 -6.55 6.76 13.66
CA PHE A 194 -6.90 7.86 12.77
C PHE A 194 -8.21 8.57 13.15
N LYS A 195 -8.90 8.08 14.21
CA LYS A 195 -10.11 8.69 14.80
C LYS A 195 -11.21 9.01 13.78
N ASN A 196 -11.28 8.22 12.70
CA ASN A 196 -12.16 8.43 11.56
C ASN A 196 -12.12 9.88 11.04
N ALA A 197 -10.93 10.49 11.03
CA ALA A 197 -10.73 11.84 10.51
C ALA A 197 -11.19 11.91 9.05
N ASP A 198 -12.02 12.89 8.73
CA ASP A 198 -12.51 13.11 7.38
C ASP A 198 -11.59 14.08 6.64
N ASN A 199 -10.72 13.53 5.80
CA ASN A 199 -9.81 14.27 4.93
C ASN A 199 -9.00 15.36 5.66
N PRO A 200 -8.27 15.03 6.75
CA PRO A 200 -7.46 16.01 7.46
C PRO A 200 -6.35 16.58 6.57
N ASP A 201 -6.16 17.88 6.65
CA ASP A 201 -5.02 18.57 6.05
C ASP A 201 -3.75 18.26 6.82
N PHE A 202 -2.59 18.47 6.18
CA PHE A 202 -1.29 18.24 6.80
C PHE A 202 -0.22 19.15 6.21
N THR A 203 0.90 19.25 6.92
CA THR A 203 2.19 19.59 6.31
C THR A 203 2.99 18.32 6.07
N PHE A 204 3.86 18.33 5.06
CA PHE A 204 4.71 17.18 4.73
C PHE A 204 6.14 17.60 4.44
N GLU A 205 7.05 16.65 4.65
CA GLU A 205 8.46 16.72 4.26
C GLU A 205 8.88 15.35 3.73
N GLN A 206 9.61 15.33 2.61
CA GLN A 206 10.22 14.12 2.08
C GLN A 206 11.38 13.67 2.98
N VAL A 207 11.37 12.40 3.35
CA VAL A 207 12.30 11.80 4.30
C VAL A 207 12.85 10.48 3.77
N GLN A 208 13.97 10.01 4.33
CA GLN A 208 14.40 8.62 4.16
C GLN A 208 13.29 7.67 4.60
N CYS A 209 13.05 6.64 3.80
CA CYS A 209 12.05 5.64 4.11
C CYS A 209 12.45 4.79 5.33
N PRO A 210 11.59 4.71 6.36
CA PRO A 210 11.73 3.71 7.42
C PRO A 210 11.86 2.30 6.84
N LYS A 211 12.75 1.50 7.45
CA LYS A 211 13.01 0.10 7.05
C LYS A 211 11.74 -0.76 7.06
N GLU A 212 10.78 -0.42 7.90
CA GLU A 212 9.48 -1.09 8.02
C GLU A 212 8.68 -0.96 6.72
N LEU A 213 8.59 0.24 6.15
CA LEU A 213 7.90 0.49 4.88
C LEU A 213 8.64 -0.18 3.71
N LEU A 214 9.97 -0.07 3.69
CA LEU A 214 10.80 -0.70 2.65
C LEU A 214 10.71 -2.23 2.67
N ALA A 215 10.63 -2.85 3.85
CA ALA A 215 10.51 -4.30 3.97
C ALA A 215 9.16 -4.83 3.50
N ILE A 216 8.10 -4.01 3.59
CA ILE A 216 6.77 -4.34 3.11
C ILE A 216 6.69 -4.15 1.59
N SER A 217 7.12 -3.01 1.06
CA SER A 217 6.99 -2.71 -0.37
C SER A 217 8.07 -3.32 -1.25
N GLY A 218 9.23 -3.65 -0.67
CA GLY A 218 10.41 -4.06 -1.43
C GLY A 218 11.01 -2.96 -2.33
N CYS A 219 10.47 -1.73 -2.26
CA CYS A 219 10.84 -0.65 -3.16
C CYS A 219 11.57 0.46 -2.41
N LYS A 220 12.88 0.59 -2.68
CA LYS A 220 13.71 1.67 -2.16
C LYS A 220 14.21 2.51 -3.32
N ARG A 221 14.12 3.85 -3.21
CA ARG A 221 14.70 4.75 -4.21
C ARG A 221 16.22 4.80 -4.12
N ASP A 222 16.87 4.98 -5.27
CA ASP A 222 18.33 5.17 -5.34
C ASP A 222 18.78 6.45 -4.61
N ASP A 223 17.93 7.48 -4.62
CA ASP A 223 18.19 8.78 -4.00
C ASP A 223 17.70 8.89 -2.54
N ASP A 224 17.16 7.82 -1.95
CA ASP A 224 16.55 7.81 -0.61
C ASP A 224 17.49 8.41 0.45
N SER A 225 18.78 8.04 0.42
CA SER A 225 19.79 8.55 1.36
C SER A 225 20.11 10.04 1.22
N SER A 226 19.61 10.70 0.18
CA SER A 226 19.80 12.15 -0.04
C SER A 226 18.82 13.00 0.79
N PHE A 227 17.79 12.38 1.36
CA PHE A 227 16.78 13.04 2.19
C PHE A 227 17.09 12.87 3.68
N PRO A 228 16.55 13.72 4.58
CA PRO A 228 16.77 13.58 6.01
C PRO A 228 16.09 12.33 6.57
N ALA A 229 16.70 11.71 7.58
CA ALA A 229 16.02 10.70 8.39
C ALA A 229 14.86 11.33 9.17
N PHE A 230 13.73 10.60 9.27
CA PHE A 230 12.61 11.03 10.09
C PHE A 230 13.00 11.10 11.58
N LYS A 231 12.70 12.22 12.25
CA LYS A 231 13.09 12.50 13.64
C LYS A 231 11.96 12.36 14.67
N GLY A 232 10.93 11.55 14.40
CA GLY A 232 9.84 11.31 15.36
C GLY A 232 10.14 10.23 16.39
N ASN A 233 9.34 10.16 17.46
CA ASN A 233 9.41 9.05 18.41
C ASN A 233 8.90 7.76 17.74
N THR A 234 9.80 6.84 17.44
CA THR A 234 9.51 5.55 16.80
C THR A 234 9.36 4.41 17.81
N THR A 235 9.37 4.71 19.11
CA THR A 235 9.21 3.69 20.15
C THR A 235 7.79 3.13 20.09
N PRO A 236 7.62 1.80 19.96
CA PRO A 236 6.29 1.20 19.99
C PRO A 236 5.59 1.44 21.33
N SER A 237 4.29 1.75 21.31
CA SER A 237 3.51 1.81 22.54
C SER A 237 3.46 0.40 23.14
N GLN A 238 3.91 0.23 24.40
CA GLN A 238 3.72 -1.04 25.11
C GLN A 238 2.21 -1.27 25.26
N ALA A 239 1.72 -2.41 24.77
CA ALA A 239 0.31 -2.77 24.87
C ALA A 239 -0.15 -2.68 26.34
N LYS A 240 -0.86 -1.59 26.68
CA LYS A 240 -1.54 -1.49 27.97
C LYS A 240 -2.66 -2.53 27.95
N PRO A 241 -2.81 -3.39 28.96
CA PRO A 241 -3.92 -4.33 29.03
C PRO A 241 -5.23 -3.53 28.96
N SER A 242 -6.01 -3.76 27.92
CA SER A 242 -7.34 -3.19 27.76
C SER A 242 -8.21 -3.66 28.93
N GLY A 243 -8.47 -2.74 29.86
CA GLY A 243 -9.52 -2.90 30.85
C GLY A 243 -10.88 -2.85 30.16
N LYS A 244 -11.81 -3.69 30.62
CA LYS A 244 -13.21 -3.71 30.17
C LYS A 244 -13.87 -2.36 30.44
N ASP A 245 -13.86 -1.45 29.47
CA ASP A 245 -14.75 -0.30 29.51
C ASP A 245 -16.02 -0.63 28.71
N THR A 246 -17.10 -0.76 29.48
CA THR A 246 -18.48 -0.95 29.05
C THR A 246 -18.92 0.13 28.07
N ALA A 247 -19.45 -0.32 26.94
CA ALA A 247 -20.09 0.50 25.93
C ALA A 247 -21.24 1.33 26.53
N ALA A 248 -21.10 2.66 26.49
CA ALA A 248 -22.23 3.58 26.64
C ALA A 248 -22.64 4.03 25.23
N ALA A 249 -23.69 3.40 24.71
CA ALA A 249 -24.40 3.84 23.53
C ALA A 249 -25.08 5.18 23.81
N THR A 250 -24.89 6.18 22.94
CA THR A 250 -25.79 7.34 22.89
C THR A 250 -26.04 7.71 21.43
N GLN A 251 -27.33 7.88 21.15
CA GLN A 251 -28.00 7.91 19.86
C GLN A 251 -27.58 9.08 18.95
N LEU A 252 -27.40 8.79 17.65
CA LEU A 252 -27.46 9.78 16.58
C LEU A 252 -28.91 10.11 16.23
N GLN A 253 -29.27 11.38 16.34
CA GLN A 253 -30.52 11.95 15.84
C GLN A 253 -30.42 12.25 14.34
N LYS A 254 -31.49 11.87 13.61
CA LYS A 254 -31.69 12.07 12.17
C LYS A 254 -32.02 13.54 11.87
N THR A 255 -31.35 14.12 10.86
CA THR A 255 -31.88 15.26 10.09
C THR A 255 -31.67 15.05 8.60
N LYS A 256 -32.78 15.13 7.85
CA LYS A 256 -32.89 15.03 6.39
C LYS A 256 -32.65 16.41 5.75
N GLN A 257 -31.87 16.48 4.66
CA GLN A 257 -32.11 17.30 3.45
C GLN A 257 -30.92 17.09 2.48
N ALA A 258 -31.12 16.44 1.34
CA ALA A 258 -31.57 16.97 0.05
C ALA A 258 -30.43 17.61 -0.77
N SER A 259 -29.92 16.82 -1.72
CA SER A 259 -28.96 17.22 -2.76
C SER A 259 -29.64 18.01 -3.89
N PRO A 260 -28.94 18.95 -4.55
CA PRO A 260 -29.37 19.45 -5.84
C PRO A 260 -28.77 18.64 -7.00
N VAL A 261 -29.66 18.35 -7.94
CA VAL A 261 -29.48 17.74 -9.25
C VAL A 261 -28.79 18.73 -10.20
N VAL A 262 -27.79 18.29 -10.98
CA VAL A 262 -27.41 18.96 -12.24
C VAL A 262 -27.24 17.92 -13.35
N GLN A 263 -27.75 18.30 -14.51
CA GLN A 263 -28.21 17.46 -15.61
C GLN A 263 -27.12 17.09 -16.62
N LYS A 264 -27.36 15.94 -17.25
CA LYS A 264 -26.80 15.47 -18.53
C LYS A 264 -27.14 16.41 -19.70
N PRO A 265 -26.32 16.41 -20.77
CA PRO A 265 -26.89 16.25 -22.12
C PRO A 265 -26.32 15.05 -22.88
N SER A 266 -27.12 14.59 -23.84
CA SER A 266 -27.04 13.32 -24.57
C SER A 266 -26.58 13.48 -26.02
N THR A 267 -26.07 12.35 -26.58
CA THR A 267 -26.08 11.91 -28.00
C THR A 267 -25.22 12.72 -28.99
N LYS A 268 -24.41 12.12 -29.87
CA LYS A 268 -24.80 11.14 -30.91
C LYS A 268 -23.62 10.31 -31.44
N ALA A 269 -23.94 9.16 -32.02
CA ALA A 269 -23.06 8.14 -32.58
C ALA A 269 -22.45 8.47 -33.95
N ALA A 270 -21.28 7.86 -34.26
CA ALA A 270 -20.89 7.48 -35.63
C ALA A 270 -19.77 6.42 -35.62
N THR A 271 -20.16 5.19 -36.00
CA THR A 271 -19.50 4.25 -36.94
C THR A 271 -17.98 4.00 -36.97
N LYS A 272 -17.68 2.71 -36.71
CA LYS A 272 -16.53 1.86 -37.12
C LYS A 272 -16.05 2.07 -38.57
N PRO A 273 -14.76 1.81 -38.84
CA PRO A 273 -14.41 0.77 -39.83
C PRO A 273 -13.40 -0.26 -39.30
N ALA A 274 -13.54 -1.50 -39.80
CA ALA A 274 -12.58 -2.59 -39.67
C ALA A 274 -11.62 -2.61 -40.86
N ALA A 275 -10.37 -3.02 -40.63
CA ALA A 275 -9.49 -3.67 -41.61
C ALA A 275 -8.26 -4.25 -40.86
N THR A 276 -8.17 -5.58 -40.72
CA THR A 276 -7.33 -6.54 -41.48
C THR A 276 -5.92 -6.76 -40.92
N LYS A 277 -5.75 -7.99 -40.44
CA LYS A 277 -4.53 -8.72 -40.12
C LYS A 277 -3.65 -8.93 -41.37
N PRO A 278 -2.32 -9.01 -41.21
CA PRO A 278 -1.55 -10.05 -41.90
C PRO A 278 -0.96 -11.07 -40.93
N ALA A 279 -1.15 -12.34 -41.27
CA ALA A 279 -0.44 -13.45 -40.69
C ALA A 279 0.96 -13.50 -41.30
N ASP A 280 1.98 -13.89 -40.54
CA ASP A 280 3.03 -14.74 -41.10
C ASP A 280 3.82 -15.54 -40.05
N THR A 281 3.71 -16.86 -40.26
CA THR A 281 4.73 -17.92 -40.23
C THR A 281 5.81 -17.98 -39.13
N LYS A 282 5.66 -19.04 -38.32
CA LYS A 282 6.60 -19.67 -37.38
C LYS A 282 7.59 -20.59 -38.12
N PRO A 283 8.87 -20.65 -37.69
CA PRO A 283 9.65 -21.90 -37.78
C PRO A 283 9.81 -22.60 -36.41
N ALA A 284 9.92 -23.93 -36.47
CA ALA A 284 9.88 -24.88 -35.36
C ALA A 284 11.11 -24.85 -34.43
N PRO A 285 10.95 -25.21 -33.13
CA PRO A 285 12.10 -25.56 -32.29
C PRO A 285 12.44 -27.06 -32.38
N ALA A 286 13.74 -27.31 -32.47
CA ALA A 286 14.38 -28.61 -32.45
C ALA A 286 14.22 -29.32 -31.08
N LYS A 287 14.16 -30.64 -31.15
CA LYS A 287 13.92 -31.59 -30.06
C LYS A 287 15.24 -31.94 -29.34
N PRO A 288 15.34 -31.85 -28.00
CA PRO A 288 16.41 -32.52 -27.27
C PRO A 288 16.00 -33.95 -26.88
N THR A 289 17.00 -34.81 -26.95
CA THR A 289 17.03 -36.25 -26.70
C THR A 289 16.78 -36.62 -25.24
N LYS A 290 16.07 -37.74 -25.03
CA LYS A 290 15.86 -38.38 -23.73
C LYS A 290 17.18 -38.93 -23.20
N VAL A 291 17.62 -38.48 -22.02
CA VAL A 291 18.58 -39.20 -21.19
C VAL A 291 17.82 -39.90 -20.08
N VAL A 292 17.81 -41.24 -20.15
CA VAL A 292 17.26 -42.12 -19.12
C VAL A 292 18.32 -42.25 -18.03
N ASN A 293 18.04 -41.74 -16.83
CA ASN A 293 18.77 -42.12 -15.62
C ASN A 293 17.80 -42.76 -14.63
N LYS A 294 18.15 -44.00 -14.25
CA LYS A 294 17.43 -44.91 -13.36
C LYS A 294 17.37 -44.36 -11.91
N PRO A 295 16.25 -44.54 -11.18
CA PRO A 295 16.05 -43.89 -9.89
C PRO A 295 16.78 -44.63 -8.76
N LYS A 296 17.44 -43.87 -7.87
CA LYS A 296 18.03 -44.37 -6.62
C LYS A 296 17.28 -43.75 -5.42
N ALA A 297 16.67 -44.65 -4.64
CA ALA A 297 16.20 -44.55 -3.27
C ALA A 297 15.63 -43.20 -2.79
N THR A 298 14.31 -43.19 -2.66
CA THR A 298 13.46 -42.19 -2.01
C THR A 298 13.84 -41.93 -0.56
N SER A 299 14.24 -40.70 -0.24
CA SER A 299 14.03 -40.13 1.09
C SER A 299 12.56 -39.66 1.21
N LYS A 300 12.00 -39.91 2.39
CA LYS A 300 10.64 -39.57 2.81
C LYS A 300 10.28 -38.11 2.45
N PRO A 301 9.09 -37.79 1.91
CA PRO A 301 8.69 -36.42 1.64
C PRO A 301 8.70 -35.61 2.94
N ALA A 302 9.56 -34.60 3.01
CA ALA A 302 9.48 -33.58 4.04
C ALA A 302 8.13 -32.88 3.89
N THR A 303 7.39 -32.80 5.00
CA THR A 303 6.22 -31.93 5.12
C THR A 303 6.59 -30.53 4.62
N PRO A 304 5.77 -29.85 3.79
CA PRO A 304 6.08 -28.50 3.33
C PRO A 304 6.23 -27.59 4.55
N GLN A 305 7.47 -27.25 4.88
CA GLN A 305 7.80 -26.37 5.98
C GLN A 305 7.30 -24.98 5.58
N LYS A 306 6.23 -24.49 6.23
CA LYS A 306 5.75 -23.10 6.04
C LYS A 306 6.97 -22.18 6.13
N SER A 307 7.26 -21.44 5.06
CA SER A 307 8.37 -20.50 5.02
C SER A 307 8.24 -19.49 6.16
N ALA A 308 9.36 -19.06 6.72
CA ALA A 308 9.34 -18.10 7.80
C ALA A 308 8.83 -16.73 7.29
N VAL A 309 8.00 -16.05 8.08
CA VAL A 309 7.47 -14.72 7.76
C VAL A 309 8.59 -13.69 7.81
N ALA A 310 8.71 -12.86 6.77
CA ALA A 310 9.74 -11.83 6.71
C ALA A 310 9.60 -10.80 7.83
N VAL A 311 10.72 -10.16 8.20
CA VAL A 311 10.73 -9.10 9.21
C VAL A 311 9.79 -7.96 8.78
N TYR A 312 9.00 -7.44 9.71
CA TYR A 312 7.94 -6.43 9.55
C TYR A 312 6.66 -6.91 8.85
N HIS A 313 6.58 -8.18 8.44
CA HIS A 313 5.34 -8.74 7.89
C HIS A 313 4.43 -9.26 9.01
N GLN A 314 3.13 -9.33 8.71
CA GLN A 314 2.14 -9.85 9.64
C GLN A 314 2.37 -11.35 9.88
N CYS A 315 2.65 -11.71 11.13
CA CYS A 315 2.94 -13.07 11.56
C CYS A 315 1.83 -13.67 12.41
N GLY A 316 0.82 -12.89 12.76
CA GLY A 316 -0.29 -13.32 13.60
C GLY A 316 -1.42 -12.30 13.60
N GLY A 317 -2.47 -12.63 14.33
CA GLY A 317 -3.69 -11.85 14.36
C GLY A 317 -4.82 -12.69 14.92
N SER A 318 -6.03 -12.44 14.42
CA SER A 318 -7.23 -13.14 14.87
C SER A 318 -7.13 -14.65 14.66
N LYS A 319 -7.89 -15.40 15.44
CA LYS A 319 -7.99 -16.87 15.32
C LYS A 319 -8.55 -17.31 13.97
N SER A 320 -9.32 -16.47 13.27
CA SER A 320 -9.82 -16.76 11.93
C SER A 320 -8.72 -16.71 10.85
N ALA A 321 -7.79 -15.76 10.92
CA ALA A 321 -6.65 -15.71 10.00
C ALA A 321 -5.54 -16.69 10.39
N TYR A 322 -5.33 -16.87 11.70
CA TYR A 322 -4.25 -17.66 12.26
C TYR A 322 -4.81 -18.75 13.19
N PRO A 323 -5.50 -19.77 12.64
CA PRO A 323 -6.14 -20.81 13.44
C PRO A 323 -5.13 -21.66 14.24
N ASP A 324 -3.91 -21.80 13.71
CA ASP A 324 -2.79 -22.52 14.33
C ASP A 324 -1.92 -21.62 15.23
N GLY A 325 -2.32 -20.36 15.45
CA GLY A 325 -1.53 -19.34 16.13
C GLY A 325 -0.51 -18.63 15.22
N SER A 326 0.34 -17.83 15.85
CA SER A 326 1.35 -17.03 15.15
C SER A 326 2.32 -17.87 14.35
N LEU A 327 2.59 -17.44 13.11
CA LEU A 327 3.61 -18.00 12.24
C LEU A 327 5.01 -17.67 12.75
N ARG A 328 5.95 -18.56 12.43
CA ARG A 328 7.37 -18.37 12.74
C ARG A 328 7.95 -17.23 11.88
N CYS A 329 8.59 -16.27 12.52
CA CYS A 329 9.32 -15.19 11.86
C CYS A 329 10.70 -15.64 11.36
N ALA A 330 11.24 -14.89 10.39
CA ALA A 330 12.60 -15.07 9.90
C ALA A 330 13.63 -14.95 11.03
N SER A 331 14.80 -15.57 10.85
CA SER A 331 15.87 -15.56 11.86
C SER A 331 16.20 -14.13 12.31
N GLY A 332 16.45 -13.94 13.61
CA GLY A 332 16.71 -12.61 14.19
C GLY A 332 15.46 -11.76 14.43
N SER A 333 14.25 -12.33 14.30
CA SER A 333 12.99 -11.65 14.63
C SER A 333 12.01 -12.58 15.34
N LYS A 334 11.06 -11.97 16.08
CA LYS A 334 10.00 -12.66 16.82
C LYS A 334 8.63 -12.09 16.47
N CYS A 335 7.61 -12.93 16.51
CA CYS A 335 6.24 -12.48 16.28
C CYS A 335 5.73 -11.76 17.53
N VAL A 336 5.52 -10.45 17.43
CA VAL A 336 5.03 -9.61 18.53
C VAL A 336 3.58 -9.26 18.29
N LYS A 337 2.71 -9.60 19.23
CA LYS A 337 1.30 -9.19 19.22
C LYS A 337 1.21 -7.69 19.45
N MET A 338 0.60 -6.97 18.50
CA MET A 338 0.32 -5.54 18.61
C MET A 338 -1.10 -5.32 19.11
N ASN A 339 -2.06 -6.07 18.55
CA ASN A 339 -3.45 -6.12 18.98
C ASN A 339 -4.07 -7.49 18.64
N ASP A 340 -5.39 -7.64 18.81
CA ASP A 340 -6.09 -8.91 18.58
C ASP A 340 -6.17 -9.34 17.10
N TYR A 341 -5.99 -8.41 16.17
CA TYR A 341 -6.07 -8.62 14.71
C TYR A 341 -4.71 -8.60 14.03
N TYR A 342 -3.66 -8.09 14.70
CA TYR A 342 -2.33 -7.90 14.12
C TYR A 342 -1.19 -8.26 15.08
N SER A 343 -0.31 -9.12 14.58
CA SER A 343 1.01 -9.36 15.14
C SER A 343 2.04 -9.23 14.03
N GLN A 344 3.19 -8.64 14.32
CA GLN A 344 4.24 -8.36 13.34
C GLN A 344 5.55 -9.06 13.72
N CYS A 345 6.30 -9.52 12.72
CA CYS A 345 7.68 -9.93 12.95
C CYS A 345 8.54 -8.71 13.28
N VAL A 346 9.03 -8.61 14.51
CA VAL A 346 9.89 -7.52 14.96
C VAL A 346 11.30 -8.06 15.21
N PRO A 347 12.38 -7.36 14.80
CA PRO A 347 13.75 -7.75 15.15
C PRO A 347 13.91 -7.99 16.65
N ASN A 348 14.77 -8.96 17.00
CA ASN A 348 15.08 -9.31 18.39
C ASN A 348 15.78 -8.18 19.15
#